data_AF-D6TXL5-F1
#
_entry.id   AF-D6TXL5-F1
#
_cell.length_a   1.000
_cell.length_b   1.000
_cell.length_c   1.000
_cell.angle_alpha   90.00
_cell.angle_beta   90.00
_cell.angle_gamma   90.00
#
_symmetry.space_group_name_H-M   'P 1'
#
loop_
_entity.id
_entity.type
_entity.pdbx_description
1 polymer ?
#
loop_
_entity_poly.entity_id
_entity_poly.type
_entity_poly.pdbx_seq_one_letter_code
_entity_poly.pdbx_strand_id
1 'polypeptide(L)'
;MVFSYLFANCCTLYREGRKRQIVAWEQVRFIQRQVAYIWGKPQGFYLVQLVDGSQIAPGLLIADIEELGDAIEQEMTRLFLPTFLADYEAGKPLVFPGLCITNQYISSSEEKIPWIQVEQFEVSSEKLVISERGSSQAWLSLPVQQIPNLCVLLALLEHIGKYV
;
A
#
# COMPACT_ATOMS: atom_id res chain seq x y z
N MET A 1 -17.20 -6.65 20.87
CA MET A 1 -17.42 -7.37 19.59
C MET A 1 -17.56 -6.31 18.51
N VAL A 2 -16.57 -6.22 17.63
CA VAL A 2 -16.50 -5.20 16.58
C VAL A 2 -16.86 -5.85 15.26
N PHE A 3 -17.88 -5.34 14.58
CA PHE A 3 -18.27 -5.81 13.25
C PHE A 3 -17.78 -4.78 12.21
N SER A 4 -16.96 -5.22 11.26
CA SER A 4 -16.71 -4.50 10.01
C SER A 4 -17.72 -4.97 8.98
N TYR A 5 -18.42 -4.04 8.35
CA TYR A 5 -19.24 -4.31 7.17
C TYR A 5 -18.67 -3.51 6.01
N LEU A 6 -18.24 -4.23 4.99
CA LEU A 6 -17.82 -3.67 3.71
C LEU A 6 -19.05 -3.68 2.82
N PHE A 7 -19.47 -2.50 2.38
CA PHE A 7 -20.49 -2.37 1.36
C PHE A 7 -19.81 -1.94 0.06
N ALA A 8 -20.42 -2.29 -1.07
CA ALA A 8 -19.90 -1.99 -2.41
C ALA A 8 -19.51 -0.51 -2.63
N ASN A 9 -20.02 0.42 -1.82
CA ASN A 9 -19.81 1.86 -1.96
C ASN A 9 -19.18 2.54 -0.71
N CYS A 10 -18.99 1.82 0.39
CA CYS A 10 -18.42 2.41 1.61
C CYS A 10 -17.75 1.39 2.54
N CYS A 11 -16.72 1.85 3.25
CA CYS A 11 -16.12 1.15 4.37
C CYS A 11 -16.75 1.68 5.67
N THR A 12 -17.32 0.80 6.48
CA THR A 12 -17.72 1.19 7.85
C THR A 12 -16.60 0.85 8.81
N LEU A 13 -15.92 1.88 9.32
CA LEU A 13 -14.85 1.72 10.31
C LEU A 13 -15.43 1.90 11.71
N TYR A 14 -15.24 0.88 12.55
CA TYR A 14 -15.70 0.89 13.94
C TYR A 14 -14.55 1.18 14.90
N ARG A 15 -14.79 2.05 15.88
CA ARG A 15 -13.91 2.29 17.02
C ARG A 15 -14.70 2.10 18.30
N GLU A 16 -14.30 1.15 19.14
CA GLU A 16 -14.96 0.86 20.42
C GLU A 16 -14.97 2.12 21.31
N GLY A 17 -16.17 2.53 21.75
CA GLY A 17 -16.38 3.73 22.57
C GLY A 17 -16.57 5.06 21.82
N ARG A 18 -16.54 5.11 20.48
CA ARG A 18 -16.92 6.29 19.67
C ARG A 18 -17.94 5.95 18.59
N LYS A 19 -18.64 6.98 18.11
CA LYS A 19 -19.66 6.92 17.04
C LYS A 19 -19.14 6.10 15.85
N ARG A 20 -19.99 5.24 15.29
CA ARG A 20 -19.75 4.56 14.01
C ARG A 20 -19.41 5.60 12.94
N GLN A 21 -18.30 5.41 12.23
CA GLN A 21 -17.92 6.27 11.11
C GLN A 21 -18.05 5.46 9.82
N ILE A 22 -18.99 5.88 8.99
CA ILE A 22 -19.14 5.35 7.64
C ILE A 22 -18.31 6.26 6.74
N VAL A 23 -17.36 5.68 6.03
CA VAL A 23 -16.45 6.38 5.12
C VAL A 23 -16.72 5.86 3.72
N ALA A 24 -17.08 6.75 2.80
CA ALA A 24 -17.17 6.40 1.40
C ALA A 24 -15.75 6.14 0.86
N TRP A 25 -15.57 5.16 -0.03
CA TRP A 25 -14.24 4.86 -0.57
C TRP A 25 -13.60 6.05 -1.28
N GLU A 26 -14.41 6.90 -1.92
CA GLU A 26 -13.97 8.16 -2.55
C GLU A 26 -13.37 9.16 -1.56
N GLN A 27 -13.70 9.04 -0.27
CA GLN A 27 -13.11 9.86 0.79
C GLN A 27 -11.78 9.31 1.29
N VAL A 28 -11.40 8.08 0.89
CA VAL A 28 -10.10 7.50 1.25
C VAL A 28 -9.05 8.01 0.27
N ARG A 29 -8.04 8.70 0.81
CA ARG A 29 -6.92 9.21 0.01
C ARG A 29 -5.83 8.17 -0.14
N PHE A 30 -5.45 7.52 0.96
CA PHE A 30 -4.52 6.41 0.95
C PHE A 30 -4.65 5.55 2.20
N ILE A 31 -4.11 4.35 2.10
CA ILE A 31 -3.92 3.43 3.23
C ILE A 31 -2.44 3.18 3.46
N GLN A 32 -2.07 2.92 4.71
CA GLN A 32 -0.69 2.61 5.09
C GLN A 32 -0.69 1.43 6.05
N ARG A 33 0.06 0.37 5.72
CA ARG A 33 0.30 -0.74 6.64
C ARG A 33 1.15 -0.26 7.81
N GLN A 34 0.83 -0.72 9.01
CA GLN A 34 1.57 -0.46 10.23
C GLN A 34 1.73 -1.76 11.01
N VAL A 35 2.74 -1.80 11.87
CA VAL A 35 2.97 -2.94 12.77
C VAL A 35 3.14 -2.42 14.18
N ALA A 36 2.37 -2.97 15.11
CA ALA A 36 2.58 -2.75 16.55
C ALA A 36 3.03 -4.05 17.20
N TYR A 37 3.85 -3.97 18.25
CA TYR A 37 4.22 -5.16 19.02
C TYR A 37 3.32 -5.27 20.23
N ILE A 38 2.45 -6.29 20.25
CA ILE A 38 1.56 -6.58 21.38
C ILE A 38 2.06 -7.86 22.03
N TRP A 39 2.49 -7.78 23.30
CA TRP A 39 3.10 -8.91 24.02
C TRP A 39 4.30 -9.53 23.28
N GLY A 40 5.10 -8.71 22.59
CA GLY A 40 6.26 -9.16 21.83
C GLY A 40 5.95 -9.80 20.47
N LYS A 41 4.66 -9.89 20.08
CA LYS A 41 4.26 -10.37 18.76
C LYS A 41 3.93 -9.19 17.83
N PRO A 42 4.44 -9.16 16.59
CA PRO A 42 4.04 -8.14 15.62
C PRO A 42 2.58 -8.35 15.25
N GLN A 43 1.79 -7.29 15.36
CA GLN A 43 0.39 -7.22 14.95
C GLN A 43 0.26 -6.15 13.87
N GLY A 44 -0.16 -6.56 12.68
CA GLY A 44 -0.47 -5.65 11.58
C GLY A 44 -1.74 -4.86 11.86
N PHE A 45 -1.73 -3.58 11.50
CA PHE A 45 -2.92 -2.74 11.42
C PHE A 45 -2.78 -1.72 10.29
N TYR A 46 -3.84 -1.00 9.98
CA TYR A 46 -3.85 -0.02 8.90
C TYR A 46 -4.05 1.40 9.43
N LEU A 47 -3.45 2.38 8.76
CA LEU A 47 -3.85 3.77 8.86
C LEU A 47 -4.56 4.14 7.57
N VAL A 48 -5.80 4.60 7.69
CA VAL A 48 -6.59 5.10 6.58
C VAL A 48 -6.58 6.62 6.68
N GLN A 49 -6.00 7.28 5.68
CA GLN A 49 -6.04 8.74 5.60
C GLN A 49 -7.14 9.16 4.62
N LEU A 50 -8.00 10.06 5.07
CA LEU A 50 -9.08 10.60 4.27
C LEU A 50 -8.63 11.82 3.45
N VAL A 51 -9.43 12.19 2.45
CA VAL A 51 -9.20 13.36 1.58
C VAL A 51 -9.18 14.67 2.37
N ASP A 52 -9.96 14.76 3.45
CA ASP A 52 -9.98 15.91 4.37
C ASP A 52 -8.75 16.00 5.30
N GLY A 53 -7.83 15.03 5.21
CA GLY A 53 -6.61 14.94 6.01
C GLY A 53 -6.80 14.25 7.36
N SER A 54 -8.02 13.87 7.74
CA SER A 54 -8.24 13.08 8.94
C SER A 54 -7.70 11.66 8.79
N GLN A 55 -7.29 11.05 9.91
CA GLN A 55 -6.74 9.70 9.93
C GLN A 55 -7.60 8.80 10.81
N ILE A 56 -7.84 7.59 10.33
CA ILE A 56 -8.55 6.54 11.03
C ILE A 56 -7.59 5.36 11.18
N ALA A 57 -7.31 4.99 12.42
CA ALA A 57 -6.66 3.73 12.76
C ALA A 57 -7.77 2.76 13.19
N PRO A 58 -8.09 1.72 12.39
CA PRO A 58 -8.90 0.60 12.87
C PRO A 58 -8.21 0.02 14.11
N GLY A 59 -8.99 -0.26 15.16
CA GLY A 59 -8.42 -0.68 16.43
C GLY A 59 -7.63 -1.97 16.31
N LEU A 60 -6.43 -2.01 16.91
CA LEU A 60 -5.56 -3.19 17.03
C LEU A 60 -6.21 -4.43 17.67
N LEU A 61 -7.39 -4.27 18.29
CA LEU A 61 -8.12 -5.30 19.03
C LEU A 61 -9.33 -5.86 18.26
N ILE A 62 -9.45 -5.59 16.97
CA ILE A 62 -10.46 -6.20 16.12
C ILE A 62 -9.96 -7.62 15.78
N ALA A 63 -10.76 -8.64 16.13
CA ALA A 63 -10.39 -10.04 15.93
C ALA A 63 -10.06 -10.37 14.47
N ASP A 64 -10.71 -9.69 13.52
CA ASP A 64 -10.58 -9.91 12.08
C ASP A 64 -9.86 -8.76 11.35
N ILE A 65 -8.86 -8.15 12.02
CA ILE A 65 -8.12 -7.01 11.47
C ILE A 65 -7.38 -7.32 10.16
N GLU A 66 -6.97 -8.58 9.97
CA GLU A 66 -6.33 -9.06 8.75
C GLU A 66 -7.34 -9.15 7.60
N GLU A 67 -8.49 -9.78 7.81
CA GLU A 67 -9.57 -9.86 6.80
C GLU A 67 -10.08 -8.47 6.40
N LEU A 68 -10.25 -7.57 7.38
CA LEU A 68 -10.58 -6.18 7.11
C LEU A 68 -9.50 -5.48 6.28
N GLY A 69 -8.23 -5.75 6.61
CA GLY A 69 -7.07 -5.24 5.87
C GLY A 69 -7.09 -5.67 4.41
N ASP A 70 -7.19 -6.97 4.17
CA ASP A 70 -7.19 -7.56 2.83
C ASP A 70 -8.32 -6.99 1.98
N ALA A 71 -9.51 -6.85 2.56
CA ALA A 71 -10.65 -6.33 1.83
C ALA A 71 -10.56 -4.81 1.57
N ILE A 72 -9.96 -4.04 2.48
CA ILE A 72 -9.60 -2.64 2.21
C ILE A 72 -8.60 -2.56 1.05
N GLU A 73 -7.59 -3.42 1.05
CA GLU A 73 -6.58 -3.43 0.00
C GLU A 73 -7.13 -3.82 -1.36
N GLN A 74 -7.98 -4.84 -1.42
CA GLN A 74 -8.66 -5.26 -2.65
C GLN A 74 -9.47 -4.12 -3.25
N GLU A 75 -10.23 -3.41 -2.43
CA GLU A 75 -11.08 -2.31 -2.90
C GLU A 75 -10.26 -1.09 -3.31
N MET A 76 -9.20 -0.75 -2.56
CA MET A 76 -8.25 0.29 -2.94
C MET A 76 -7.57 -0.05 -4.28
N THR A 77 -7.12 -1.28 -4.47
CA THR A 77 -6.56 -1.74 -5.75
C THR A 77 -7.59 -1.61 -6.87
N ARG A 78 -8.83 -2.07 -6.66
CA ARG A 78 -9.92 -1.97 -7.65
C ARG A 78 -10.17 -0.52 -8.10
N LEU A 79 -10.13 0.43 -7.16
CA LEU A 79 -10.42 1.84 -7.42
C LEU A 79 -9.24 2.60 -8.03
N PHE A 80 -8.02 2.38 -7.53
CA PHE A 80 -6.85 3.20 -7.90
C PHE A 80 -5.98 2.61 -9.01
N LEU A 81 -5.97 1.29 -9.19
CA LEU A 81 -5.14 0.63 -10.20
C LEU A 81 -5.40 1.16 -11.63
N PRO A 82 -6.65 1.37 -12.10
CA PRO A 82 -6.88 1.88 -13.46
C PRO A 82 -6.20 3.24 -13.71
N THR A 83 -6.25 4.14 -12.73
CA THR A 83 -5.61 5.46 -12.83
C THR A 83 -4.09 5.34 -12.82
N PHE A 84 -3.54 4.48 -11.96
CA PHE A 84 -2.09 4.25 -11.89
C PHE A 84 -1.54 3.65 -13.18
N LEU A 85 -2.27 2.70 -13.79
CA LEU A 85 -1.93 2.13 -15.09
C LEU A 85 -1.95 3.19 -16.18
N ALA A 86 -3.01 4.00 -16.26
CA ALA A 86 -3.12 5.06 -17.27
C ALA A 86 -1.99 6.09 -17.14
N ASP A 87 -1.63 6.50 -15.92
CA ASP A 87 -0.53 7.42 -15.67
C ASP A 87 0.83 6.79 -15.99
N TYR A 88 1.04 5.52 -15.64
CA TYR A 88 2.24 4.76 -15.98
C TYR A 88 2.43 4.64 -17.50
N GLU A 89 1.38 4.22 -18.23
CA GLU A 89 1.37 4.08 -19.68
C GLU A 89 1.64 5.43 -20.38
N ALA A 90 1.06 6.51 -19.86
CA ALA A 90 1.32 7.87 -20.33
C ALA A 90 2.73 8.38 -20.00
N GLY A 91 3.57 7.60 -19.30
CA GLY A 91 4.92 7.97 -18.89
C GLY A 91 4.96 9.01 -17.78
N LYS A 92 3.84 9.24 -17.08
CA LYS A 92 3.82 10.13 -15.92
C LYS A 92 4.49 9.44 -14.72
N PRO A 93 5.21 10.21 -13.88
CA PRO A 93 5.82 9.67 -12.68
C PRO A 93 4.78 9.32 -11.62
N LEU A 94 4.77 8.06 -11.20
CA LEU A 94 4.09 7.58 -10.01
C LEU A 94 5.02 7.73 -8.82
N VAL A 95 4.67 8.61 -7.88
CA VAL A 95 5.55 9.01 -6.77
C VAL A 95 5.10 8.37 -5.46
N PHE A 96 6.01 7.63 -4.84
CA PHE A 96 5.93 7.11 -3.49
C PHE A 96 7.07 7.68 -2.65
N PRO A 97 6.97 7.74 -1.32
CA PRO A 97 8.09 8.11 -0.47
C PRO A 97 9.31 7.21 -0.74
N GLY A 98 10.39 7.81 -1.23
CA GLY A 98 11.64 7.11 -1.55
C GLY A 98 11.67 6.32 -2.86
N LEU A 99 10.57 6.28 -3.64
CA LEU A 99 10.48 5.55 -4.90
C LEU A 99 9.61 6.28 -5.92
N CYS A 100 10.15 6.50 -7.12
CA CYS A 100 9.40 7.00 -8.27
C CYS A 100 9.46 5.99 -9.41
N ILE A 101 8.33 5.78 -10.06
CA ILE A 101 8.17 4.78 -11.11
C ILE A 101 7.60 5.45 -12.37
N THR A 102 8.17 5.14 -13.52
CA THR A 102 7.68 5.54 -14.85
C THR A 102 7.74 4.33 -15.78
N ASN A 103 7.17 4.40 -16.99
CA ASN A 103 7.32 3.33 -17.98
C ASN A 103 8.75 3.13 -18.53
N GLN A 104 9.69 4.03 -18.21
CA GLN A 104 11.08 3.95 -18.70
C GLN A 104 12.07 3.50 -17.62
N TYR A 105 11.81 3.86 -16.37
CA TYR A 105 12.74 3.69 -15.27
C TYR A 105 12.06 3.69 -13.90
N ILE A 106 12.82 3.24 -12.92
CA ILE A 106 12.57 3.50 -11.51
C ILE A 106 13.67 4.38 -10.94
N SER A 107 13.35 5.19 -9.93
CA SER A 107 14.35 6.04 -9.28
C SER A 107 14.09 6.18 -7.79
N SER A 108 15.17 6.27 -7.03
CA SER A 108 15.18 6.76 -5.65
C SER A 108 15.57 8.25 -5.65
N SER A 109 15.75 8.85 -4.47
CA SER A 109 16.25 10.23 -4.36
C SER A 109 17.67 10.41 -4.93
N GLU A 110 18.45 9.34 -5.02
CA GLU A 110 19.89 9.40 -5.33
C GLU A 110 20.21 8.89 -6.73
N GLU A 111 19.42 7.93 -7.24
CA GLU A 111 19.74 7.22 -8.48
C GLU A 111 18.49 6.84 -9.27
N LYS A 112 18.68 6.65 -10.58
CA LYS A 112 17.68 6.16 -11.52
C LYS A 112 18.23 4.96 -12.29
N ILE A 113 17.48 3.87 -12.33
CA ILE A 113 17.82 2.68 -13.12
C ILE A 113 16.70 2.36 -14.12
N PRO A 114 17.03 2.06 -15.40
CA PRO A 114 16.04 1.62 -16.39
C PRO A 114 15.49 0.23 -16.06
N TRP A 115 14.26 -0.05 -16.51
CA TRP A 115 13.59 -1.34 -16.24
C TRP A 115 14.37 -2.60 -16.66
N ILE A 116 15.28 -2.48 -17.63
CA ILE A 116 16.12 -3.59 -18.10
C ILE A 116 17.15 -4.01 -17.05
N GLN A 117 17.57 -3.08 -16.19
CA GLN A 117 18.47 -3.33 -15.07
C GLN A 117 17.72 -3.82 -13.84
N VAL A 118 16.40 -3.60 -13.75
CA VAL A 118 15.61 -4.09 -12.62
C VAL A 118 15.38 -5.59 -12.75
N GLU A 119 15.89 -6.35 -11.79
CA GLU A 119 15.73 -7.80 -11.73
C GLU A 119 14.36 -8.18 -11.19
N GLN A 120 14.05 -7.77 -9.95
CA GLN A 120 12.80 -8.13 -9.27
C GLN A 120 12.45 -7.17 -8.13
N PHE A 121 11.18 -7.20 -7.73
CA PHE A 121 10.66 -6.61 -6.51
C PHE A 121 10.26 -7.73 -5.55
N GLU A 122 10.75 -7.67 -4.31
CA GLU A 122 10.39 -8.61 -3.25
C GLU A 122 9.75 -7.85 -2.09
N VAL A 123 8.64 -8.37 -1.57
CA VAL A 123 7.94 -7.77 -0.42
C VAL A 123 7.93 -8.76 0.74
N SER A 124 8.36 -8.30 1.90
CA SER A 124 8.13 -8.97 3.17
C SER A 124 7.12 -8.20 4.04
N SER A 125 6.87 -8.67 5.26
CA SER A 125 6.08 -7.93 6.24
C SER A 125 6.70 -6.59 6.66
N GLU A 126 8.01 -6.41 6.45
CA GLU A 126 8.77 -5.26 6.93
C GLU A 126 9.21 -4.29 5.82
N LYS A 127 9.60 -4.83 4.66
CA LYS A 127 10.25 -4.04 3.60
C LYS A 127 9.88 -4.47 2.19
N LEU A 128 9.91 -3.51 1.28
CA LEU A 128 10.00 -3.68 -0.16
C LEU A 128 11.48 -3.62 -0.56
N VAL A 129 11.97 -4.65 -1.23
CA VAL A 129 13.33 -4.75 -1.76
C VAL A 129 13.30 -4.75 -3.28
N ILE A 130 14.19 -3.98 -3.88
CA ILE A 130 14.38 -3.91 -5.33
C ILE A 130 15.81 -4.35 -5.63
N SER A 131 15.95 -5.35 -6.49
CA SER A 131 17.25 -5.86 -6.92
C SER A 131 17.61 -5.37 -8.32
N GLU A 132 18.88 -5.03 -8.50
CA GLU A 132 19.46 -4.75 -9.81
C GLU A 132 20.14 -5.99 -10.37
N ARG A 133 19.90 -6.27 -11.65
CA ARG A 133 20.41 -7.43 -12.37
C ARG A 133 21.92 -7.46 -12.33
N GLY A 134 22.47 -8.57 -11.84
CA GLY A 134 23.91 -8.79 -11.76
C GLY A 134 24.55 -8.22 -10.50
N SER A 135 23.76 -7.63 -9.60
CA SER A 135 24.19 -7.26 -8.25
C SER A 135 23.73 -8.31 -7.25
N SER A 136 24.57 -8.61 -6.25
CA SER A 136 24.19 -9.42 -5.08
C SER A 136 23.59 -8.58 -3.95
N GLN A 137 23.62 -7.25 -4.08
CA GLN A 137 23.07 -6.31 -3.11
C GLN A 137 21.78 -5.70 -3.64
N ALA A 138 20.84 -5.46 -2.72
CA ALA A 138 19.64 -4.71 -3.01
C ALA A 138 20.01 -3.31 -3.51
N TRP A 139 19.39 -2.89 -4.61
CA TRP A 139 19.51 -1.51 -5.10
C TRP A 139 18.74 -0.54 -4.20
N LEU A 140 17.54 -0.94 -3.76
CA LEU A 140 16.73 -0.15 -2.84
C LEU A 140 16.00 -1.05 -1.84
N SER A 141 15.92 -0.59 -0.61
CA SER A 141 15.14 -1.23 0.46
C SER A 141 14.32 -0.18 1.20
N LEU A 142 13.00 -0.26 1.11
CA LEU A 142 12.07 0.68 1.73
C LEU A 142 11.21 0.00 2.78
N PRO A 143 11.00 0.60 3.97
CA PRO A 143 10.05 0.06 4.94
C PRO A 143 8.64 0.09 4.37
N VAL A 144 7.92 -1.04 4.42
CA VAL A 144 6.52 -1.17 3.96
C VAL A 144 5.63 -0.10 4.62
N GLN A 145 5.93 0.24 5.87
CA GLN A 145 5.21 1.23 6.64
C GLN A 145 5.30 2.66 6.10
N GLN A 146 6.24 2.95 5.20
CA GLN A 146 6.41 4.26 4.58
C GLN A 146 5.81 4.34 3.18
N ILE A 147 5.31 3.22 2.64
CA ILE A 147 4.79 3.14 1.28
C ILE A 147 3.26 3.19 1.35
N PRO A 148 2.63 4.36 1.06
CA PRO A 148 1.19 4.45 0.99
C PRO A 148 0.69 3.65 -0.21
N ASN A 149 -0.49 3.07 -0.09
CA ASN A 149 -1.14 2.29 -1.15
C ASN A 149 -0.21 1.20 -1.73
N LEU A 150 0.57 0.53 -0.87
CA LEU A 150 1.45 -0.55 -1.28
C LEU A 150 0.71 -1.59 -2.12
N CYS A 151 -0.53 -1.96 -1.76
CA CYS A 151 -1.36 -2.88 -2.55
C CYS A 151 -1.51 -2.46 -4.03
N VAL A 152 -1.72 -1.17 -4.30
CA VAL A 152 -1.85 -0.63 -5.66
C VAL A 152 -0.51 -0.67 -6.40
N LEU A 153 0.60 -0.39 -5.70
CA LEU A 153 1.94 -0.53 -6.24
C LEU A 153 2.24 -1.98 -6.64
N LEU A 154 1.92 -2.95 -5.78
CA LEU A 154 2.16 -4.36 -6.08
C LEU A 154 1.32 -4.85 -7.25
N ALA A 155 0.04 -4.48 -7.30
CA ALA A 155 -0.83 -4.82 -8.42
C ALA A 155 -0.34 -4.22 -9.75
N LEU A 156 0.23 -3.01 -9.73
CA LEU A 156 0.90 -2.42 -10.89
C LEU A 156 2.14 -3.22 -11.30
N LEU A 157 3.00 -3.59 -10.34
CA LEU A 157 4.22 -4.34 -10.61
C LEU A 157 3.92 -5.75 -11.14
N GLU A 158 2.86 -6.39 -10.64
CA GLU A 158 2.33 -7.65 -11.16
C GLU A 158 1.85 -7.48 -12.60
N HIS A 159 1.07 -6.44 -12.88
CA HIS A 159 0.55 -6.16 -14.22
C HIS A 159 1.67 -5.98 -15.27
N ILE A 160 2.81 -5.38 -14.90
CA ILE A 160 3.95 -5.19 -15.80
C ILE A 160 4.97 -6.35 -15.76
N GLY A 161 4.69 -7.43 -15.02
CA GLY A 161 5.54 -8.62 -14.94
C GLY A 161 6.84 -8.43 -14.16
N LYS A 162 6.86 -7.54 -13.16
CA LYS A 162 8.01 -7.26 -12.28
C LYS A 162 7.80 -7.72 -10.84
N TYR A 163 6.67 -8.36 -10.53
CA TYR A 163 6.32 -8.97 -9.25
C TYR A 163 5.85 -10.41 -9.49
N VAL A 164 6.34 -11.36 -8.67
CA VAL A 164 6.03 -12.80 -8.72
C VAL A 164 5.64 -13.27 -7.33
#